data_AF-A0A7X8F005-F1
#
_entry.id   AF-A0A7X8F005-F1
#
_cell.length_a   1.000
_cell.length_b   1.000
_cell.length_c   1.000
_cell.angle_alpha   90.00
_cell.angle_beta   90.00
_cell.angle_gamma   90.00
#
_symmetry.space_group_name_H-M   'P 1'
#
loop_
_entity.id
_entity.type
_entity.pdbx_description
1 polymer ?
#
loop_
_entity_poly.entity_id
_entity_poly.type
_entity_poly.pdbx_seq_one_letter_code
_entity_poly.pdbx_strand_id
1 'polypeptide(L)'
;MKQTILLLLTCSVLNVYAVVPTDRIAAVRERLLSSGGSLSDSDRAVVNEFWRIALDAMLLEETSEQIVAIRRQIEQEKGNEPLSLYATGYVQVGREHLKVAFETVEQWEPSEKKDLMRRNLMILATRLESPLLADFGLERLSDPDEVVRYWAVKCVAGPQVAAQLIDPAIGDPVLTEKILHALRSRVSEESNPEILRLFVSFSAIVNNDLAREILMMIAQKRIDAYMSWNVQNEQFDAFLLRSMGQLILEERESPARTAMARRFAELLSLVFQRYMADPSPLSDAQRNALATVITEVDNYVLTRIMGQQTPFIRILQRGGMGLDREFEAYFGSDVGPGHLATRLKFDYGKTDTGQTKYSPPQLPPPPAQ
;
A
#
# COMPACT_ATOMS: atom_id res chain seq x y z
N MET A 1 8.77 -10.05 73.12
CA MET A 1 8.82 -10.15 71.64
C MET A 1 8.64 -8.76 71.06
N LYS A 2 9.64 -8.24 70.35
CA LYS A 2 9.60 -6.95 69.65
C LYS A 2 9.03 -7.20 68.25
N GLN A 3 7.96 -6.50 67.86
CA GLN A 3 7.49 -6.46 66.48
C GLN A 3 8.00 -5.17 65.84
N THR A 4 8.90 -5.32 64.87
CA THR A 4 9.38 -4.24 64.00
C THR A 4 8.45 -4.18 62.80
N ILE A 5 7.72 -3.08 62.64
CA ILE A 5 6.92 -2.81 61.45
C ILE A 5 7.87 -2.18 60.41
N LEU A 6 8.11 -2.89 59.33
CA LEU A 6 8.86 -2.41 58.16
C LEU A 6 7.86 -1.77 57.20
N LEU A 7 7.89 -0.43 57.08
CA LEU A 7 7.11 0.32 56.10
C LEU A 7 7.87 0.28 54.75
N LEU A 8 7.37 -0.49 53.80
CA LEU A 8 7.84 -0.48 52.41
C LEU A 8 7.21 0.72 51.70
N LEU A 9 8.00 1.78 51.49
CA LEU A 9 7.69 2.85 50.56
C LEU A 9 7.86 2.31 49.13
N THR A 10 6.75 2.00 48.47
CA THR A 10 6.76 1.75 47.02
C THR A 10 6.75 3.11 46.31
N CYS A 11 7.92 3.57 45.89
CA CYS A 11 8.03 4.63 44.88
C CYS A 11 7.50 4.07 43.55
N SER A 12 6.23 4.31 43.25
CA SER A 12 5.70 4.18 41.90
C SER A 12 6.38 5.22 41.01
N VAL A 13 7.33 4.78 40.19
CA VAL A 13 7.91 5.57 39.11
C VAL A 13 6.81 5.81 38.09
N LEU A 14 6.12 6.94 38.19
CA LEU A 14 5.31 7.46 37.09
C LEU A 14 6.29 7.85 36.00
N ASN A 15 6.26 7.15 34.86
CA ASN A 15 6.94 7.61 33.65
C ASN A 15 6.36 8.98 33.31
N VAL A 16 7.11 10.04 33.61
CA VAL A 16 6.78 11.41 33.21
C VAL A 16 7.07 11.47 31.71
N TYR A 17 6.02 11.34 30.90
CA TYR A 17 6.13 11.63 29.47
C TYR A 17 6.50 13.10 29.30
N ALA A 18 7.32 13.42 28.29
CA ALA A 18 7.55 14.80 27.90
C ALA A 18 6.20 15.40 27.45
N VAL A 19 5.50 16.07 28.36
CA VAL A 19 4.18 16.63 28.08
C VAL A 19 4.38 17.92 27.30
N VAL A 20 4.20 17.86 25.97
CA VAL A 20 4.05 19.08 25.18
C VAL A 20 2.76 19.78 25.64
N PRO A 21 2.78 21.07 26.01
CA PRO A 21 1.57 21.74 26.47
C PRO A 21 0.51 21.81 25.37
N THR A 22 -0.67 21.22 25.60
CA THR A 22 -1.76 21.17 24.60
C THR A 22 -2.92 22.10 24.88
N ASP A 23 -3.07 22.65 26.09
CA ASP A 23 -4.28 23.36 26.51
C ASP A 23 -4.70 24.48 25.54
N ARG A 24 -3.72 25.27 25.07
CA ARG A 24 -3.97 26.39 24.16
C ARG A 24 -4.38 25.93 22.77
N ILE A 25 -3.72 24.91 22.23
CA ILE A 25 -4.04 24.41 20.90
C ILE A 25 -5.35 23.62 20.90
N ALA A 26 -5.62 22.85 21.95
CA ALA A 26 -6.87 22.14 22.14
C ALA A 26 -8.05 23.13 22.19
N ALA A 27 -7.92 24.25 22.89
CA ALA A 27 -8.95 25.30 22.92
C ALA A 27 -9.20 25.92 21.54
N VAL A 28 -8.15 26.17 20.74
CA VAL A 28 -8.29 26.66 19.37
C VAL A 28 -8.97 25.62 18.48
N ARG A 29 -8.54 24.36 18.57
CA ARG A 29 -9.12 23.21 17.84
C ARG A 29 -10.60 23.08 18.13
N GLU A 30 -10.99 22.95 19.40
CA GLU A 30 -12.38 22.74 19.81
C GLU A 30 -13.29 23.87 19.34
N ARG A 31 -12.83 25.12 19.48
CA ARG A 31 -13.59 26.29 19.04
C ARG A 31 -13.82 26.27 17.52
N LEU A 32 -12.79 26.00 16.73
CA LEU A 32 -12.87 26.05 15.26
C LEU A 32 -13.58 24.84 14.66
N LEU A 33 -13.44 23.65 15.27
CA LEU A 33 -14.24 22.49 14.88
C LEU A 33 -15.72 22.71 15.15
N SER A 34 -16.07 23.36 16.27
CA SER A 34 -17.47 23.66 16.62
C SER A 34 -18.09 24.73 15.72
N SER A 35 -17.32 25.72 15.28
CA SER A 35 -17.81 26.80 14.41
C SER A 35 -17.69 26.51 12.92
N GLY A 36 -16.95 25.47 12.53
CA GLY A 36 -16.56 25.23 11.14
C GLY A 36 -15.62 26.31 10.58
N GLY A 37 -14.90 27.02 11.45
CA GLY A 37 -14.07 28.18 11.09
C GLY A 37 -12.66 27.81 10.62
N SER A 38 -12.02 28.76 9.93
CA SER A 38 -10.59 28.71 9.58
C SER A 38 -9.73 29.38 10.64
N LEU A 39 -8.42 29.11 10.62
CA LEU A 39 -7.45 29.74 11.53
C LEU A 39 -7.32 31.25 11.24
N SER A 40 -7.58 32.08 12.25
CA SER A 40 -7.17 33.49 12.26
C SER A 40 -5.67 33.64 12.52
N ASP A 41 -5.10 34.84 12.35
CA ASP A 41 -3.68 35.09 12.62
C ASP A 41 -3.28 34.77 14.08
N SER A 42 -4.15 35.09 15.04
CA SER A 42 -3.92 34.73 16.45
C SER A 42 -3.93 33.21 16.66
N ASP A 43 -4.77 32.49 15.92
CA ASP A 43 -4.84 31.02 16.01
C ASP A 43 -3.62 30.37 15.37
N ARG A 44 -3.17 30.91 14.23
CA ARG A 44 -1.93 30.48 13.58
C ARG A 44 -0.74 30.65 14.51
N ALA A 45 -0.67 31.73 15.30
CA ALA A 45 0.40 31.92 16.28
C ALA A 45 0.38 30.84 17.39
N VAL A 46 -0.80 30.42 17.86
CA VAL A 46 -0.94 29.32 18.84
C VAL A 46 -0.49 27.99 18.24
N VAL A 47 -0.94 27.69 17.02
CA VAL A 47 -0.56 26.46 16.30
C VAL A 47 0.95 26.43 16.01
N ASN A 48 1.51 27.57 15.58
CA ASN A 48 2.94 27.73 15.31
C ASN A 48 3.78 27.43 16.55
N GLU A 49 3.40 28.00 17.70
CA GLU A 49 4.12 27.77 18.94
C GLU A 49 4.03 26.32 19.42
N PHE A 50 2.87 25.68 19.27
CA PHE A 50 2.72 24.26 19.58
C PHE A 50 3.65 23.39 18.73
N TRP A 51 3.62 23.58 17.40
CA TRP A 51 4.48 22.82 16.48
C TRP A 51 5.96 22.95 16.81
N ARG A 52 6.40 24.19 17.10
CA ARG A 52 7.78 24.48 17.49
C ARG A 52 8.17 23.72 18.75
N ILE A 53 7.41 23.86 19.83
CA ILE A 53 7.70 23.18 21.11
C ILE A 53 7.69 21.66 20.93
N ALA A 54 6.72 21.13 20.19
CA ALA A 54 6.57 19.69 20.01
C ALA A 54 7.74 19.09 19.21
N LEU A 55 8.14 19.70 18.09
CA LEU A 55 9.26 19.20 17.31
C LEU A 55 10.60 19.43 18.00
N ASP A 56 10.80 20.57 18.68
CA ASP A 56 12.00 20.80 19.49
C ASP A 56 12.15 19.70 20.56
N ALA A 57 11.07 19.40 21.28
CA ALA A 57 11.05 18.31 22.25
C ALA A 57 11.40 16.98 21.57
N MET A 58 10.73 16.65 20.47
CA MET A 58 10.97 15.39 19.75
C MET A 58 12.43 15.24 19.26
N LEU A 59 13.03 16.31 18.74
CA LEU A 59 14.42 16.30 18.25
C LEU A 59 15.45 16.14 19.36
N LEU A 60 15.15 16.65 20.56
CA LEU A 60 16.01 16.54 21.74
C LEU A 60 15.87 15.19 22.45
N GLU A 61 14.74 14.49 22.30
CA GLU A 61 14.51 13.19 22.93
C GLU A 61 15.54 12.12 22.52
N GLU A 62 15.86 11.26 23.49
CA GLU A 62 16.79 10.15 23.31
C GLU A 62 16.09 8.80 23.19
N THR A 63 14.85 8.69 23.70
CA THR A 63 14.12 7.43 23.76
C THR A 63 13.04 7.35 22.69
N SER A 64 12.97 6.20 22.01
CA SER A 64 11.93 5.92 21.00
C SER A 64 10.52 6.06 21.57
N GLU A 65 10.30 5.73 22.84
CA GLU A 65 9.00 5.80 23.50
C GLU A 65 8.50 7.24 23.60
N GLN A 66 9.35 8.19 24.02
CA GLN A 66 8.98 9.60 24.12
C GLN A 66 8.80 10.24 22.75
N ILE A 67 9.67 9.93 21.79
CA ILE A 67 9.52 10.38 20.38
C ILE A 67 8.14 9.95 19.84
N VAL A 68 7.74 8.70 20.09
CA VAL A 68 6.43 8.19 19.67
C VAL A 68 5.28 8.88 20.41
N ALA A 69 5.42 9.17 21.71
CA ALA A 69 4.42 9.88 22.49
C ALA A 69 4.19 11.30 21.97
N ILE A 70 5.26 12.07 21.77
CA ILE A 70 5.21 13.43 21.22
C ILE A 70 4.58 13.42 19.83
N ARG A 71 5.01 12.51 18.95
CA ARG A 71 4.43 12.37 17.61
C ARG A 71 2.92 12.12 17.65
N ARG A 72 2.45 11.23 18.54
CA ARG A 72 1.02 10.95 18.70
C ARG A 72 0.25 12.18 19.18
N GLN A 73 0.86 13.00 20.03
CA GLN A 73 0.25 14.24 20.50
C GLN A 73 0.10 15.25 19.35
N ILE A 74 1.13 15.40 18.50
CA ILE A 74 1.07 16.22 17.28
C ILE A 74 -0.03 15.71 16.32
N GLU A 75 -0.13 14.39 16.14
CA GLU A 75 -1.18 13.76 15.33
C GLU A 75 -2.59 14.06 15.89
N GLN A 76 -2.78 13.93 17.21
CA GLN A 76 -4.06 14.18 17.88
C GLN A 76 -4.52 15.63 17.74
N GLU A 77 -3.60 16.59 17.82
CA GLU A 77 -3.94 18.01 17.69
C GLU A 77 -4.38 18.42 16.28
N LYS A 78 -4.12 17.60 15.25
CA LYS A 78 -4.75 17.80 13.91
C LYS A 78 -6.28 17.75 13.97
N GLY A 79 -6.84 16.94 14.87
CA GLY A 79 -8.27 16.62 14.91
C GLY A 79 -8.69 15.52 13.92
N ASN A 80 -10.00 15.24 13.90
CA ASN A 80 -10.59 14.11 13.19
C ASN A 80 -10.68 14.29 11.67
N GLU A 81 -10.86 13.17 10.95
CA GLU A 81 -11.18 13.13 9.52
C GLU A 81 -12.68 13.40 9.23
N PRO A 82 -13.04 13.90 8.03
CA PRO A 82 -12.17 14.42 6.97
C PRO A 82 -11.50 15.76 7.38
N LEU A 83 -10.45 16.20 6.66
CA LEU A 83 -9.73 17.44 7.02
C LEU A 83 -10.69 18.65 7.02
N SER A 84 -10.95 19.18 8.21
CA SER A 84 -11.68 20.43 8.41
C SER A 84 -10.82 21.65 8.00
N LEU A 85 -11.44 22.84 7.93
CA LEU A 85 -10.69 24.09 7.68
C LEU A 85 -9.60 24.33 8.74
N TYR A 86 -9.84 23.93 9.99
CA TYR A 86 -8.83 23.92 11.04
C TYR A 86 -7.69 22.96 10.71
N ALA A 87 -8.00 21.70 10.39
CA ALA A 87 -6.99 20.66 10.16
C ALA A 87 -6.10 21.01 8.95
N THR A 88 -6.68 21.55 7.88
CA THR A 88 -5.93 22.04 6.71
C THR A 88 -4.97 23.16 7.10
N GLY A 89 -5.43 24.14 7.89
CA GLY A 89 -4.58 25.22 8.39
C GLY A 89 -3.50 24.72 9.35
N TYR A 90 -3.81 23.74 10.20
CA TYR A 90 -2.88 23.12 11.13
C TYR A 90 -1.74 22.41 10.40
N VAL A 91 -2.07 21.61 9.37
CA VAL A 91 -1.07 20.94 8.54
C VAL A 91 -0.24 21.94 7.74
N GLN A 92 -0.84 23.02 7.24
CA GLN A 92 -0.11 24.04 6.50
C GLN A 92 0.96 24.73 7.37
N VAL A 93 0.66 25.03 8.65
CA VAL A 93 1.66 25.53 9.60
C VAL A 93 2.69 24.44 9.91
N GLY A 94 2.24 23.21 10.16
CA GLY A 94 3.12 22.07 10.45
C GLY A 94 4.10 21.74 9.33
N ARG A 95 3.72 21.95 8.07
CA ARG A 95 4.59 21.72 6.90
C ARG A 95 5.89 22.53 6.98
N GLU A 96 5.81 23.80 7.37
CA GLU A 96 7.01 24.66 7.48
C GLU A 96 7.94 24.14 8.59
N HIS A 97 7.38 23.70 9.72
CA HIS A 97 8.12 23.11 10.82
C HIS A 97 8.74 21.76 10.48
N LEU A 98 7.99 20.89 9.80
CA LEU A 98 8.48 19.61 9.32
C LEU A 98 9.65 19.79 8.35
N LYS A 99 9.57 20.78 7.45
CA LYS A 99 10.66 21.10 6.53
C LYS A 99 11.95 21.42 7.29
N VAL A 100 11.88 22.33 8.27
CA VAL A 100 13.05 22.68 9.11
C VAL A 100 13.56 21.46 9.89
N ALA A 101 12.66 20.63 10.43
CA ALA A 101 13.05 19.43 11.17
C ALA A 101 13.76 18.39 10.28
N PHE A 102 13.26 18.14 9.07
CA PHE A 102 13.94 17.28 8.10
C PHE A 102 15.31 17.84 7.73
N GLU A 103 15.40 19.12 7.36
CA GLU A 103 16.67 19.78 7.03
C GLU A 103 17.68 19.69 8.19
N THR A 104 17.22 19.87 9.42
CA THR A 104 18.04 19.78 10.63
C THR A 104 18.59 18.36 10.84
N VAL A 105 17.72 17.35 10.72
CA VAL A 105 18.12 15.94 10.93
C VAL A 105 19.05 15.46 9.84
N GLU A 106 18.89 15.93 8.60
CA GLU A 106 19.82 15.58 7.52
C GLU A 106 21.25 16.08 7.77
N GLN A 107 21.42 17.15 8.55
CA GLN A 107 22.74 17.67 8.94
C GLN A 107 23.40 16.89 10.08
N TRP A 108 22.69 15.96 10.73
CA TRP A 108 23.29 15.15 11.80
C TRP A 108 24.32 14.15 11.25
N GLU A 109 25.29 13.79 12.09
CA GLU A 109 26.23 12.71 11.78
C GLU A 109 25.49 11.37 11.63
N PRO A 110 25.94 10.49 10.70
CA PRO A 110 25.38 9.15 10.54
C PRO A 110 25.35 8.39 11.87
N SER A 111 24.15 8.03 12.34
CA SER A 111 23.93 7.40 13.64
C SER A 111 22.55 6.74 13.69
N GLU A 112 22.38 5.78 14.61
CA GLU A 112 21.05 5.18 14.86
C GLU A 112 20.01 6.23 15.27
N LYS A 113 20.44 7.28 15.98
CA LYS A 113 19.56 8.41 16.35
C LYS A 113 19.08 9.18 15.11
N LYS A 114 19.96 9.42 14.13
CA LYS A 114 19.58 10.04 12.86
C LYS A 114 18.56 9.18 12.11
N ASP A 115 18.81 7.88 11.97
CA ASP A 115 17.90 6.98 11.27
C ASP A 115 16.54 6.87 11.97
N LEU A 116 16.55 6.76 13.30
CA LEU A 116 15.34 6.78 14.12
C LEU A 116 14.54 8.06 13.89
N MET A 117 15.19 9.22 13.90
CA MET A 117 14.50 10.51 13.74
C MET A 117 13.95 10.68 12.32
N ARG A 118 14.73 10.32 11.28
CA ARG A 118 14.28 10.35 9.87
C ARG A 118 13.00 9.52 9.69
N ARG A 119 12.98 8.29 10.24
CA ARG A 119 11.79 7.42 10.22
C ARG A 119 10.62 8.05 10.97
N ASN A 120 10.84 8.61 12.16
CA ASN A 120 9.76 9.20 12.96
C ASN A 120 9.16 10.47 12.31
N LEU A 121 9.97 11.30 11.66
CA LEU A 121 9.50 12.45 10.89
C LEU A 121 8.67 12.00 9.68
N MET A 122 9.09 10.95 8.97
CA MET A 122 8.28 10.39 7.87
C MET A 122 6.96 9.76 8.34
N ILE A 123 6.97 9.07 9.48
CA ILE A 123 5.74 8.58 10.10
C ILE A 123 4.84 9.75 10.45
N LEU A 124 5.37 10.82 11.04
CA LEU A 124 4.59 12.01 11.39
C LEU A 124 3.95 12.64 10.15
N ALA A 125 4.74 12.94 9.12
CA ALA A 125 4.22 13.50 7.87
C ALA A 125 3.11 12.62 7.27
N THR A 126 3.29 11.30 7.31
CA THR A 126 2.27 10.35 6.84
C THR A 126 0.98 10.39 7.68
N ARG A 127 1.11 10.43 9.01
CA ARG A 127 -0.03 10.38 9.96
C ARG A 127 -0.88 11.64 9.97
N LEU A 128 -0.38 12.72 9.38
CA LEU A 128 -1.16 13.93 9.15
C LEU A 128 -2.11 13.79 7.94
N GLU A 129 -1.93 12.74 7.12
CA GLU A 129 -2.88 12.28 6.10
C GLU A 129 -3.35 13.39 5.16
N SER A 130 -2.41 14.23 4.71
CA SER A 130 -2.73 15.40 3.89
C SER A 130 -1.89 15.45 2.62
N PRO A 131 -2.51 15.67 1.45
CA PRO A 131 -1.79 15.94 0.20
C PRO A 131 -0.83 17.13 0.27
N LEU A 132 -1.03 18.06 1.21
CA LEU A 132 -0.13 19.20 1.44
C LEU A 132 1.30 18.80 1.79
N LEU A 133 1.50 17.56 2.25
CA LEU A 133 2.79 17.00 2.67
C LEU A 133 3.38 16.05 1.62
N ALA A 134 2.81 16.00 0.42
CA ALA A 134 3.25 15.09 -0.63
C ALA A 134 4.70 15.32 -1.08
N ASP A 135 5.23 16.53 -0.95
CA ASP A 135 6.64 16.85 -1.23
C ASP A 135 7.61 16.01 -0.39
N PHE A 136 7.35 15.86 0.91
CA PHE A 136 8.19 15.04 1.79
C PHE A 136 8.27 13.58 1.32
N GLY A 137 7.13 13.02 0.91
CA GLY A 137 7.05 11.66 0.38
C GLY A 137 7.73 11.53 -0.98
N LEU A 138 7.44 12.44 -1.92
CA LEU A 138 7.99 12.42 -3.28
C LEU A 138 9.53 12.48 -3.29
N GLU A 139 10.12 13.30 -2.44
CA GLU A 139 11.59 13.42 -2.30
C GLU A 139 12.27 12.13 -1.80
N ARG A 140 11.52 11.25 -1.12
CA ARG A 140 12.06 10.09 -0.40
C ARG A 140 11.61 8.75 -0.97
N LEU A 141 11.00 8.73 -2.17
CA LEU A 141 10.60 7.50 -2.86
C LEU A 141 11.80 6.61 -3.25
N SER A 142 12.99 7.18 -3.37
CA SER A 142 14.24 6.49 -3.69
C SER A 142 15.21 6.42 -2.50
N ASP A 143 14.74 6.66 -1.28
CA ASP A 143 15.60 6.59 -0.09
C ASP A 143 16.24 5.19 0.04
N PRO A 144 17.52 5.05 0.42
CA PRO A 144 18.14 3.74 0.61
C PRO A 144 17.47 2.92 1.74
N ASP A 145 16.93 3.58 2.77
CA ASP A 145 16.21 2.92 3.86
C ASP A 145 14.79 2.53 3.41
N GLU A 146 14.52 1.22 3.37
CA GLU A 146 13.23 0.66 2.99
C GLU A 146 12.08 1.16 3.89
N VAL A 147 12.34 1.35 5.20
CA VAL A 147 11.33 1.86 6.12
C VAL A 147 10.96 3.30 5.75
N VAL A 148 11.96 4.12 5.40
CA VAL A 148 11.72 5.49 4.92
C VAL A 148 10.93 5.46 3.62
N ARG A 149 11.28 4.60 2.64
CA ARG A 149 10.52 4.45 1.39
C ARG A 149 9.08 4.03 1.63
N TYR A 150 8.84 3.06 2.52
CA TYR A 150 7.48 2.61 2.87
C TYR A 150 6.62 3.77 3.38
N TRP A 151 7.14 4.57 4.31
CA TRP A 151 6.41 5.73 4.82
C TRP A 151 6.32 6.86 3.79
N ALA A 152 7.33 7.06 2.95
CA ALA A 152 7.30 8.03 1.87
C ALA A 152 6.17 7.74 0.88
N VAL A 153 6.02 6.48 0.47
CA VAL A 153 4.92 6.05 -0.40
C VAL A 153 3.59 6.21 0.33
N LYS A 154 3.49 5.81 1.60
CA LYS A 154 2.25 5.96 2.37
C LYS A 154 1.83 7.42 2.59
N CYS A 155 2.78 8.34 2.73
CA CYS A 155 2.54 9.79 2.84
C CYS A 155 1.87 10.36 1.58
N VAL A 156 2.15 9.75 0.43
CA VAL A 156 1.81 10.24 -0.91
C VAL A 156 0.65 9.46 -1.53
N ALA A 157 0.53 8.19 -1.18
CA ALA A 157 -0.35 7.20 -1.80
C ALA A 157 -1.21 6.45 -0.76
N GLY A 158 -1.28 6.95 0.47
CA GLY A 158 -2.17 6.43 1.51
C GLY A 158 -3.65 6.64 1.17
N PRO A 159 -4.57 5.80 1.69
CA PRO A 159 -5.97 5.82 1.29
C PRO A 159 -6.68 7.16 1.58
N GLN A 160 -6.41 7.81 2.72
CA GLN A 160 -6.94 9.14 3.03
C GLN A 160 -6.43 10.22 2.08
N VAL A 161 -5.16 10.15 1.69
CA VAL A 161 -4.55 11.08 0.73
C VAL A 161 -5.15 10.85 -0.65
N ALA A 162 -5.27 9.60 -1.08
CA ALA A 162 -5.90 9.21 -2.33
C ALA A 162 -7.35 9.70 -2.41
N ALA A 163 -8.14 9.51 -1.35
CA ALA A 163 -9.53 9.96 -1.28
C ALA A 163 -9.65 11.49 -1.45
N GLN A 164 -8.76 12.27 -0.83
CA GLN A 164 -8.74 13.72 -1.00
C GLN A 164 -8.31 14.14 -2.40
N LEU A 165 -7.30 13.47 -2.98
CA LEU A 165 -6.77 13.78 -4.31
C LEU A 165 -7.81 13.59 -5.43
N ILE A 166 -8.70 12.60 -5.29
CA ILE A 166 -9.75 12.31 -6.27
C ILE A 166 -11.10 12.95 -5.93
N ASP A 167 -11.20 13.66 -4.80
CA ASP A 167 -12.45 14.27 -4.38
C ASP A 167 -12.90 15.35 -5.39
N PRO A 168 -14.17 15.36 -5.84
CA PRO A 168 -14.63 16.33 -6.82
C PRO A 168 -14.59 17.80 -6.38
N ALA A 169 -14.59 18.07 -5.08
CA ALA A 169 -14.62 19.43 -4.52
C ALA A 169 -13.22 19.96 -4.14
N ILE A 170 -12.33 19.08 -3.66
CA ILE A 170 -11.01 19.47 -3.15
C ILE A 170 -9.82 18.77 -3.84
N GLY A 171 -10.09 17.95 -4.86
CA GLY A 171 -9.09 17.17 -5.56
C GLY A 171 -8.00 18.01 -6.22
N ASP A 172 -6.85 17.38 -6.41
CA ASP A 172 -5.67 17.97 -7.06
C ASP A 172 -5.18 17.03 -8.17
N PRO A 173 -5.71 17.17 -9.41
CA PRO A 173 -5.33 16.31 -10.52
C PRO A 173 -3.86 16.45 -10.91
N VAL A 174 -3.28 17.64 -10.73
CA VAL A 174 -1.86 17.91 -11.05
C VAL A 174 -0.96 17.16 -10.08
N LEU A 175 -1.24 17.23 -8.78
CA LEU A 175 -0.50 16.47 -7.77
C LEU A 175 -0.72 14.96 -7.93
N THR A 176 -1.94 14.53 -8.25
CA THR A 176 -2.25 13.12 -8.53
C THR A 176 -1.40 12.57 -9.68
N GLU A 177 -1.34 13.29 -10.79
CA GLU A 177 -0.52 12.91 -11.96
C GLU A 177 0.98 12.91 -11.61
N LYS A 178 1.46 13.91 -10.86
CA LYS A 178 2.84 13.96 -10.37
C LYS A 178 3.19 12.72 -9.52
N ILE A 179 2.30 12.32 -8.61
CA ILE A 179 2.47 11.12 -7.79
C ILE A 179 2.52 9.88 -8.66
N LEU A 180 1.58 9.72 -9.60
CA LEU A 180 1.54 8.55 -10.49
C LEU A 180 2.83 8.43 -11.33
N HIS A 181 3.34 9.52 -11.88
CA HIS A 181 4.62 9.50 -12.61
C HIS A 181 5.80 9.09 -11.74
N ALA A 182 5.85 9.58 -10.50
CA ALA A 182 6.89 9.22 -9.56
C ALA A 182 6.82 7.73 -9.18
N LEU A 183 5.62 7.21 -8.89
CA LEU A 183 5.40 5.78 -8.59
C LEU A 183 5.73 4.90 -9.80
N ARG A 184 5.27 5.26 -11.00
CA ARG A 184 5.57 4.54 -12.25
C ARG A 184 7.07 4.39 -12.45
N SER A 185 7.84 5.44 -12.22
CA SER A 185 9.31 5.44 -12.39
C SER A 185 10.01 4.52 -11.39
N ARG A 186 9.37 4.18 -10.27
CA ARG A 186 9.93 3.32 -9.21
C ARG A 186 9.56 1.84 -9.33
N VAL A 187 8.57 1.47 -10.16
CA VAL A 187 8.08 0.08 -10.27
C VAL A 187 9.20 -0.92 -10.58
N SER A 188 10.10 -0.57 -11.51
CA SER A 188 11.19 -1.45 -11.95
C SER A 188 12.20 -1.75 -10.83
N GLU A 189 12.48 -0.78 -9.97
CA GLU A 189 13.53 -0.90 -8.94
C GLU A 189 12.98 -1.20 -7.54
N GLU A 190 11.67 -1.10 -7.30
CA GLU A 190 11.07 -1.53 -6.03
C GLU A 190 10.86 -3.06 -6.00
N SER A 191 11.41 -3.71 -4.98
CA SER A 191 11.32 -5.16 -4.79
C SER A 191 10.48 -5.56 -3.57
N ASN A 192 10.22 -4.61 -2.68
CA ASN A 192 9.44 -4.87 -1.49
C ASN A 192 7.94 -5.00 -1.83
N PRO A 193 7.31 -6.16 -1.53
CA PRO A 193 5.91 -6.39 -1.86
C PRO A 193 4.94 -5.49 -1.08
N GLU A 194 5.26 -5.06 0.14
CA GLU A 194 4.42 -4.15 0.93
C GLU A 194 4.43 -2.73 0.35
N ILE A 195 5.55 -2.29 -0.22
CA ILE A 195 5.63 -1.01 -0.93
C ILE A 195 4.84 -1.08 -2.25
N LEU A 196 5.04 -2.14 -3.04
CA LEU A 196 4.28 -2.36 -4.27
C LEU A 196 2.77 -2.46 -3.99
N ARG A 197 2.37 -3.01 -2.83
CA ARG A 197 0.97 -3.05 -2.39
C ARG A 197 0.35 -1.66 -2.24
N LEU A 198 1.12 -0.68 -1.76
CA LEU A 198 0.67 0.71 -1.69
C LEU A 198 0.49 1.30 -3.10
N PHE A 199 1.38 0.96 -4.05
CA PHE A 199 1.25 1.42 -5.44
C PHE A 199 -0.05 0.87 -6.04
N VAL A 200 -0.30 -0.43 -5.88
CA VAL A 200 -1.52 -1.08 -6.36
C VAL A 200 -2.77 -0.46 -5.74
N SER A 201 -2.76 -0.22 -4.42
CA SER A 201 -3.90 0.38 -3.70
C SER A 201 -4.23 1.77 -4.25
N PHE A 202 -3.22 2.63 -4.38
CA PHE A 202 -3.39 3.97 -4.90
C PHE A 202 -3.84 3.99 -6.36
N SER A 203 -3.21 3.18 -7.21
CA SER A 203 -3.57 3.07 -8.62
C SER A 203 -5.01 2.56 -8.80
N ALA A 204 -5.46 1.63 -7.96
CA ALA A 204 -6.84 1.15 -7.99
C ALA A 204 -7.86 2.22 -7.56
N ILE A 205 -7.51 3.08 -6.58
CA ILE A 205 -8.37 4.18 -6.13
C ILE A 205 -8.46 5.28 -7.20
N VAL A 206 -7.33 5.68 -7.79
CA VAL A 206 -7.28 6.76 -8.80
C VAL A 206 -7.87 6.34 -10.15
N ASN A 207 -7.59 5.10 -10.58
CA ASN A 207 -8.20 4.46 -11.76
C ASN A 207 -8.23 5.32 -13.05
N ASN A 208 -7.12 5.97 -13.39
CA ASN A 208 -6.91 6.58 -14.70
C ASN A 208 -5.91 5.75 -15.54
N ASP A 209 -5.66 6.16 -16.79
CA ASP A 209 -4.80 5.40 -17.71
C ASP A 209 -3.38 5.17 -17.17
N LEU A 210 -2.78 6.19 -16.55
CA LEU A 210 -1.44 6.08 -15.96
C LEU A 210 -1.42 5.15 -14.73
N ALA A 211 -2.45 5.19 -13.90
CA ALA A 211 -2.62 4.27 -12.78
C ALA A 211 -2.76 2.82 -13.26
N ARG A 212 -3.53 2.59 -14.34
CA ARG A 212 -3.67 1.26 -14.94
C ARG A 212 -2.36 0.77 -15.55
N GLU A 213 -1.58 1.65 -16.16
CA GLU A 213 -0.23 1.33 -16.63
C GLU A 213 0.67 0.85 -15.49
N ILE A 214 0.64 1.50 -14.31
CA ILE A 214 1.39 1.05 -13.13
C ILE A 214 0.98 -0.38 -12.74
N LEU A 215 -0.33 -0.67 -12.66
CA LEU A 215 -0.81 -2.03 -12.36
C LEU A 215 -0.30 -3.06 -13.39
N MET A 216 -0.31 -2.69 -14.67
CA MET A 216 0.19 -3.55 -15.75
C MET A 216 1.70 -3.79 -15.65
N MET A 217 2.49 -2.77 -15.30
CA MET A 217 3.94 -2.89 -15.08
C MET A 217 4.24 -3.79 -13.87
N ILE A 218 3.51 -3.63 -12.77
CA ILE A 218 3.65 -4.48 -11.58
C ILE A 218 3.29 -5.93 -11.94
N ALA A 219 2.19 -6.16 -12.66
CA ALA A 219 1.80 -7.49 -13.11
C ALA A 219 2.86 -8.13 -14.02
N GLN A 220 3.44 -7.36 -14.96
CA GLN A 220 4.54 -7.85 -15.80
C GLN A 220 5.76 -8.23 -14.95
N LYS A 221 6.16 -7.39 -13.98
CA LYS A 221 7.26 -7.70 -13.06
C LYS A 221 7.02 -9.00 -12.30
N ARG A 222 5.78 -9.26 -11.88
CA ARG A 222 5.41 -10.52 -11.22
C ARG A 222 5.44 -11.71 -12.18
N ILE A 223 4.94 -11.56 -13.40
CA ILE A 223 5.06 -12.57 -14.46
C ILE A 223 6.53 -12.94 -14.68
N ASP A 224 7.42 -11.95 -14.81
CA ASP A 224 8.86 -12.18 -14.99
C ASP A 224 9.50 -12.90 -13.78
N ALA A 225 9.04 -12.58 -12.57
CA ALA A 225 9.46 -13.28 -11.35
C ALA A 225 9.01 -14.75 -11.33
N TYR A 226 7.79 -15.06 -11.79
CA TYR A 226 7.32 -16.43 -11.95
C TYR A 226 8.17 -17.17 -13.00
N MET A 227 8.35 -16.58 -14.18
CA MET A 227 9.13 -17.15 -15.28
C MET A 227 10.59 -17.41 -14.91
N SER A 228 11.12 -16.72 -13.89
CA SER A 228 12.47 -16.92 -13.36
C SER A 228 12.52 -17.69 -12.03
N TRP A 229 11.40 -18.25 -11.57
CA TRP A 229 11.29 -18.98 -10.30
C TRP A 229 11.71 -18.18 -9.04
N ASN A 230 11.60 -16.85 -9.08
CA ASN A 230 12.04 -15.95 -8.02
C ASN A 230 10.91 -15.41 -7.12
N VAL A 231 9.69 -15.96 -7.24
CA VAL A 231 8.57 -15.54 -6.40
C VAL A 231 8.71 -16.13 -4.99
N GLN A 232 8.79 -15.26 -3.98
CA GLN A 232 8.90 -15.66 -2.58
C GLN A 232 7.59 -15.57 -1.79
N ASN A 233 6.63 -14.79 -2.27
CA ASN A 233 5.34 -14.59 -1.60
C ASN A 233 4.24 -14.31 -2.63
N GLU A 234 3.22 -15.16 -2.65
CA GLU A 234 2.05 -15.07 -3.55
C GLU A 234 0.88 -14.28 -2.93
N GLN A 235 0.92 -13.94 -1.64
CA GLN A 235 -0.13 -13.12 -1.01
C GLN A 235 -0.26 -11.75 -1.67
N PHE A 236 0.86 -11.18 -2.12
CA PHE A 236 0.85 -9.95 -2.92
C PHE A 236 0.11 -10.15 -4.25
N ASP A 237 0.27 -11.30 -4.90
CA ASP A 237 -0.39 -11.58 -6.18
C ASP A 237 -1.91 -11.69 -6.01
N ALA A 238 -2.39 -12.27 -4.91
CA ALA A 238 -3.81 -12.28 -4.58
C ALA A 238 -4.39 -10.86 -4.52
N PHE A 239 -3.68 -9.93 -3.86
CA PHE A 239 -4.08 -8.53 -3.78
C PHE A 239 -4.07 -7.85 -5.15
N LEU A 240 -2.98 -7.99 -5.92
CA LEU A 240 -2.86 -7.42 -7.26
C LEU A 240 -3.94 -7.93 -8.22
N LEU A 241 -4.14 -9.25 -8.26
CA LEU A 241 -5.15 -9.89 -9.10
C LEU A 241 -6.56 -9.45 -8.70
N ARG A 242 -6.86 -9.33 -7.40
CA ARG A 242 -8.13 -8.79 -6.93
C ARG A 242 -8.35 -7.36 -7.43
N SER A 243 -7.37 -6.48 -7.26
CA SER A 243 -7.47 -5.07 -7.70
C SER A 243 -7.67 -4.97 -9.22
N MET A 244 -6.86 -5.66 -10.03
CA MET A 244 -7.02 -5.67 -11.48
C MET A 244 -8.37 -6.25 -11.90
N GLY A 245 -8.78 -7.37 -11.28
CA GLY A 245 -10.05 -8.03 -11.56
C GLY A 245 -11.28 -7.17 -11.26
N GLN A 246 -11.26 -6.40 -10.18
CA GLN A 246 -12.31 -5.44 -9.85
C GLN A 246 -12.43 -4.35 -10.93
N LEU A 247 -11.30 -3.78 -11.39
CA LEU A 247 -11.28 -2.78 -12.46
C LEU A 247 -11.82 -3.35 -13.78
N ILE A 248 -11.44 -4.59 -14.14
CA ILE A 248 -11.97 -5.28 -15.34
C ILE A 248 -13.50 -5.44 -15.29
N LEU A 249 -14.06 -5.65 -14.09
CA LEU A 249 -15.50 -5.82 -13.87
C LEU A 249 -16.27 -4.49 -13.91
N GLU A 250 -15.62 -3.39 -13.52
CA GLU A 250 -16.22 -2.05 -13.49
C GLU A 250 -16.12 -1.32 -14.84
N GLU A 251 -15.08 -1.63 -15.62
CA GLU A 251 -14.83 -0.97 -16.90
C GLU A 251 -15.72 -1.53 -18.02
N ARG A 252 -16.17 -0.63 -18.91
CA ARG A 252 -16.82 -1.01 -20.17
C ARG A 252 -15.83 -1.70 -21.11
N GLU A 253 -16.33 -2.42 -22.10
CA GLU A 253 -15.48 -3.04 -23.12
C GLU A 253 -14.63 -1.97 -23.83
N SER A 254 -13.31 -2.10 -23.69
CA SER A 254 -12.30 -1.21 -24.26
C SER A 254 -11.03 -2.03 -24.57
N PRO A 255 -10.16 -1.59 -25.50
CA PRO A 255 -8.87 -2.23 -25.73
C PRO A 255 -8.00 -2.29 -24.46
N ALA A 256 -8.07 -1.25 -23.62
CA ALA A 256 -7.35 -1.20 -22.35
C ALA A 256 -7.84 -2.27 -21.37
N ARG A 257 -9.16 -2.42 -21.22
CA ARG A 257 -9.78 -3.48 -20.43
C ARG A 257 -9.36 -4.87 -20.93
N THR A 258 -9.38 -5.09 -22.24
CA THR A 258 -8.97 -6.35 -22.86
C THR A 258 -7.49 -6.67 -22.57
N ALA A 259 -6.61 -5.68 -22.67
CA ALA A 259 -5.19 -5.83 -22.33
C ALA A 259 -5.00 -6.17 -20.84
N MET A 260 -5.73 -5.50 -19.95
CA MET A 260 -5.71 -5.79 -18.51
C MET A 260 -6.25 -7.19 -18.19
N ALA A 261 -7.34 -7.60 -18.84
CA ALA A 261 -7.91 -8.93 -18.71
C ALA A 261 -6.94 -10.04 -19.15
N ARG A 262 -6.25 -9.84 -20.28
CA ARG A 262 -5.17 -10.73 -20.73
C ARG A 262 -4.09 -10.84 -19.66
N ARG A 263 -3.57 -9.71 -19.18
CA ARG A 263 -2.48 -9.68 -18.19
C ARG A 263 -2.87 -10.32 -16.85
N PHE A 264 -4.11 -10.07 -16.41
CA PHE A 264 -4.71 -10.73 -15.25
C PHE A 264 -4.71 -12.26 -15.43
N ALA A 265 -5.16 -12.76 -16.59
CA ALA A 265 -5.23 -14.18 -16.86
C ALA A 265 -3.83 -14.82 -16.96
N GLU A 266 -2.86 -14.13 -17.58
CA GLU A 266 -1.47 -14.58 -17.65
C GLU A 266 -0.87 -14.74 -16.24
N LEU A 267 -0.95 -13.70 -15.40
CA LEU A 267 -0.42 -13.77 -14.04
C LEU A 267 -1.10 -14.85 -13.23
N LEU A 268 -2.44 -14.90 -13.23
CA LEU A 268 -3.18 -15.92 -12.50
C LEU A 268 -2.80 -17.33 -12.97
N SER A 269 -2.65 -17.54 -14.28
CA SER A 269 -2.27 -18.85 -14.82
C SER A 269 -0.90 -19.31 -14.32
N LEU A 270 0.07 -18.40 -14.16
CA LEU A 270 1.40 -18.74 -13.65
C LEU A 270 1.37 -19.11 -12.17
N VAL A 271 0.46 -18.51 -11.38
CA VAL A 271 0.21 -18.94 -10.00
C VAL A 271 -0.20 -20.42 -9.97
N PHE A 272 -1.14 -20.84 -10.82
CA PHE A 272 -1.54 -22.26 -10.92
C PHE A 272 -0.39 -23.15 -11.36
N GLN A 273 0.28 -22.78 -12.46
CA GLN A 273 1.35 -23.57 -13.07
C GLN A 273 2.51 -23.83 -12.09
N ARG A 274 2.82 -22.88 -11.20
CA ARG A 274 3.85 -23.06 -10.17
C ARG A 274 3.63 -24.32 -9.34
N TYR A 275 2.40 -24.61 -8.96
CA TYR A 275 2.07 -25.78 -8.14
C TYR A 275 1.84 -27.02 -9.00
N MET A 276 1.41 -26.86 -10.25
CA MET A 276 1.23 -27.97 -11.19
C MET A 276 2.56 -28.52 -11.73
N ALA A 277 3.66 -27.79 -11.56
CA ALA A 277 5.00 -28.28 -11.89
C ALA A 277 5.42 -29.50 -11.04
N ASP A 278 4.86 -29.62 -9.83
CA ASP A 278 5.10 -30.75 -8.96
C ASP A 278 4.12 -31.90 -9.25
N PRO A 279 4.54 -33.18 -9.07
CA PRO A 279 3.66 -34.32 -9.32
C PRO A 279 2.41 -34.29 -8.45
N SER A 280 1.26 -34.57 -9.05
CA SER A 280 0.00 -34.78 -8.31
C SER A 280 0.07 -36.05 -7.44
N PRO A 281 -0.52 -36.09 -6.24
CA PRO A 281 -1.28 -35.01 -5.58
C PRO A 281 -0.39 -33.93 -4.94
N LEU A 282 -0.91 -32.71 -4.87
CA LEU A 282 -0.25 -31.60 -4.19
C LEU A 282 -0.18 -31.86 -2.67
N SER A 283 0.96 -31.53 -2.06
CA SER A 283 1.12 -31.55 -0.60
C SER A 283 0.19 -30.54 0.08
N ASP A 284 -0.11 -30.76 1.37
CA ASP A 284 -1.00 -29.87 2.13
C ASP A 284 -0.52 -28.42 2.13
N ALA A 285 0.79 -28.18 2.22
CA ALA A 285 1.38 -26.85 2.17
C ALA A 285 1.15 -26.17 0.81
N GLN A 286 1.41 -26.88 -0.29
CA GLN A 286 1.16 -26.41 -1.66
C GLN A 286 -0.33 -26.10 -1.88
N ARG A 287 -1.22 -26.99 -1.42
CA ARG A 287 -2.68 -26.79 -1.54
C ARG A 287 -3.14 -25.57 -0.76
N ASN A 288 -2.67 -25.38 0.46
CA ASN A 288 -3.03 -24.23 1.29
C ASN A 288 -2.54 -22.92 0.68
N ALA A 289 -1.28 -22.88 0.21
CA ALA A 289 -0.71 -21.68 -0.41
C ALA A 289 -1.47 -21.28 -1.69
N LEU A 290 -1.73 -22.24 -2.58
CA LEU A 290 -2.52 -21.99 -3.79
C LEU A 290 -3.98 -21.62 -3.46
N ALA A 291 -4.59 -22.28 -2.48
CA ALA A 291 -5.95 -21.97 -2.05
C ALA A 291 -6.09 -20.55 -1.50
N THR A 292 -5.08 -20.01 -0.82
CA THR A 292 -5.09 -18.61 -0.34
C THR A 292 -5.28 -17.62 -1.49
N VAL A 293 -4.52 -17.78 -2.58
CA VAL A 293 -4.63 -16.90 -3.74
C VAL A 293 -5.96 -17.11 -4.47
N ILE A 294 -6.32 -18.36 -4.73
CA ILE A 294 -7.54 -18.69 -5.47
C ILE A 294 -8.78 -18.24 -4.71
N THR A 295 -8.85 -18.41 -3.39
CA THR A 295 -10.03 -18.00 -2.61
C THR A 295 -10.30 -16.51 -2.77
N GLU A 296 -9.25 -15.70 -2.72
CA GLU A 296 -9.36 -14.25 -2.88
C GLU A 296 -9.84 -13.90 -4.29
N VAL A 297 -9.21 -14.48 -5.32
CA VAL A 297 -9.54 -14.15 -6.71
C VAL A 297 -10.88 -14.74 -7.14
N ASP A 298 -11.25 -15.92 -6.67
CA ASP A 298 -12.49 -16.62 -7.04
C ASP A 298 -13.72 -15.92 -6.43
N ASN A 299 -13.64 -15.55 -5.15
CA ASN A 299 -14.74 -14.90 -4.44
C ASN A 299 -15.03 -13.48 -4.98
N TYR A 300 -13.98 -12.71 -5.28
CA TYR A 300 -14.15 -11.31 -5.68
C TYR A 300 -14.19 -11.08 -7.19
N VAL A 301 -13.62 -12.00 -7.99
CA VAL A 301 -13.40 -11.78 -9.43
C VAL A 301 -14.01 -12.92 -10.26
N LEU A 302 -13.49 -14.15 -10.18
CA LEU A 302 -13.85 -15.20 -11.15
C LEU A 302 -15.33 -15.56 -11.09
N THR A 303 -15.92 -15.68 -9.90
CA THR A 303 -17.35 -15.97 -9.75
C THR A 303 -18.21 -14.94 -10.47
N ARG A 304 -17.82 -13.66 -10.43
CA ARG A 304 -18.54 -12.58 -11.12
C ARG A 304 -18.36 -12.63 -12.63
N ILE A 305 -17.15 -12.93 -13.11
CA ILE A 305 -16.86 -13.05 -14.56
C ILE A 305 -17.61 -14.27 -15.14
N MET A 306 -17.61 -15.39 -14.43
CA MET A 306 -18.21 -16.66 -14.89
C MET A 306 -19.72 -16.71 -14.70
N GLY A 307 -20.26 -16.00 -13.71
CA GLY A 307 -21.64 -16.12 -13.25
C GLY A 307 -21.91 -17.35 -12.39
N GLN A 308 -20.86 -18.08 -11.99
CA GLN A 308 -20.90 -19.25 -11.13
C GLN A 308 -19.55 -19.44 -10.43
N GLN A 309 -19.55 -20.11 -9.28
CA GLN A 309 -18.32 -20.45 -8.56
C GLN A 309 -17.45 -21.40 -9.38
N THR A 310 -16.14 -21.18 -9.41
CA THR A 310 -15.22 -22.08 -10.11
C THR A 310 -14.98 -23.37 -9.32
N PRO A 311 -14.61 -24.49 -9.98
CA PRO A 311 -14.38 -25.76 -9.29
C PRO A 311 -13.04 -25.83 -8.54
N PHE A 312 -12.16 -24.84 -8.67
CA PHE A 312 -10.77 -24.91 -8.21
C PHE A 312 -10.63 -25.21 -6.72
N ILE A 313 -11.36 -24.50 -5.85
CA ILE A 313 -11.28 -24.74 -4.40
C ILE A 313 -11.71 -26.18 -4.04
N ARG A 314 -12.76 -26.70 -4.70
CA ARG A 314 -13.21 -28.07 -4.48
C ARG A 314 -12.19 -29.10 -4.96
N ILE A 315 -11.48 -28.82 -6.04
CA ILE A 315 -10.40 -29.68 -6.55
C ILE A 315 -9.22 -29.70 -5.58
N LEU A 316 -8.82 -28.54 -5.06
CA LEU A 316 -7.76 -28.46 -4.05
C LEU A 316 -8.15 -29.19 -2.76
N GLN A 317 -9.40 -29.10 -2.32
CA GLN A 317 -9.90 -29.88 -1.18
C GLN A 317 -9.82 -31.40 -1.39
N ARG A 318 -9.79 -31.86 -2.65
CA ARG A 318 -9.68 -33.28 -3.03
C ARG A 318 -8.25 -33.71 -3.42
N GLY A 319 -7.24 -32.94 -3.00
CA GLY A 319 -5.83 -33.27 -3.24
C GLY A 319 -5.27 -32.74 -4.56
N GLY A 320 -6.02 -31.94 -5.32
CA GLY A 320 -5.56 -31.34 -6.58
C GLY A 320 -5.68 -32.26 -7.81
N MET A 321 -6.30 -33.44 -7.68
CA MET A 321 -6.51 -34.34 -8.82
C MET A 321 -7.44 -33.69 -9.86
N GLY A 322 -6.98 -33.62 -11.11
CA GLY A 322 -7.73 -33.03 -12.22
C GLY A 322 -7.58 -31.50 -12.35
N LEU A 323 -6.65 -30.89 -11.62
CA LEU A 323 -6.36 -29.45 -11.73
C LEU A 323 -5.94 -29.08 -13.16
N ASP A 324 -5.17 -29.91 -13.86
CA ASP A 324 -4.72 -29.67 -15.25
C ASP A 324 -5.89 -29.49 -16.21
N ARG A 325 -6.90 -30.36 -16.11
CA ARG A 325 -8.08 -30.30 -16.98
C ARG A 325 -8.88 -29.02 -16.77
N GLU A 326 -9.12 -28.64 -15.52
CA GLU A 326 -9.85 -27.40 -15.23
C GLU A 326 -9.01 -26.16 -15.53
N PHE A 327 -7.69 -26.24 -15.35
CA PHE A 327 -6.77 -25.20 -15.77
C PHE A 327 -6.92 -24.93 -17.28
N GLU A 328 -6.82 -25.95 -18.13
CA GLU A 328 -7.01 -25.80 -19.57
C GLU A 328 -8.41 -25.27 -19.94
N ALA A 329 -9.47 -25.73 -19.25
CA ALA A 329 -10.83 -25.26 -19.52
C ALA A 329 -10.99 -23.75 -19.27
N TYR A 330 -10.35 -23.21 -18.23
CA TYR A 330 -10.47 -21.80 -17.86
C TYR A 330 -9.48 -20.90 -18.59
N PHE A 331 -8.22 -21.32 -18.71
CA PHE A 331 -7.15 -20.52 -19.28
C PHE A 331 -6.96 -20.75 -20.77
N GLY A 332 -7.38 -21.90 -21.31
CA GLY A 332 -7.23 -22.28 -22.71
C GLY A 332 -6.07 -23.25 -22.93
N SER A 333 -6.04 -23.82 -24.13
CA SER A 333 -5.02 -24.76 -24.56
C SER A 333 -4.72 -24.56 -26.05
N ASP A 334 -3.84 -25.39 -26.63
CA ASP A 334 -3.46 -25.27 -28.04
C ASP A 334 -4.63 -25.56 -29.01
N VAL A 335 -5.70 -26.20 -28.51
CA VAL A 335 -6.89 -26.50 -29.32
C VAL A 335 -7.95 -25.39 -29.31
N GLY A 336 -7.89 -24.42 -28.39
CA GLY A 336 -8.88 -23.35 -28.36
C GLY A 336 -8.87 -22.47 -27.10
N PRO A 337 -9.62 -21.36 -27.13
CA PRO A 337 -9.68 -20.41 -26.03
C PRO A 337 -10.37 -21.00 -24.79
N GLY A 338 -9.87 -20.66 -23.61
CA GLY A 338 -10.51 -20.98 -22.34
C GLY A 338 -11.67 -20.05 -21.99
N HIS A 339 -12.42 -20.40 -20.94
CA HIS A 339 -13.57 -19.62 -20.47
C HIS A 339 -13.25 -18.16 -20.18
N LEU A 340 -12.09 -17.85 -19.61
CA LEU A 340 -11.69 -16.46 -19.32
C LEU A 340 -11.50 -15.65 -20.60
N ALA A 341 -10.73 -16.18 -21.54
CA ALA A 341 -10.49 -15.57 -22.84
C ALA A 341 -11.78 -15.31 -23.61
N THR A 342 -12.70 -16.28 -23.64
CA THR A 342 -14.02 -16.12 -24.27
C THR A 342 -14.87 -15.06 -23.59
N ARG A 343 -14.97 -15.06 -22.25
CA ARG A 343 -15.84 -14.13 -21.50
C ARG A 343 -15.32 -12.70 -21.52
N LEU A 344 -14.00 -12.53 -21.48
CA LEU A 344 -13.36 -11.21 -21.44
C LEU A 344 -12.90 -10.72 -22.82
N LYS A 345 -13.14 -11.52 -23.88
CA LYS A 345 -12.86 -11.21 -25.29
C LYS A 345 -11.38 -10.85 -25.54
N PHE A 346 -10.47 -11.70 -25.06
CA PHE A 346 -9.04 -11.60 -25.35
C PHE A 346 -8.50 -12.92 -25.93
N ASP A 347 -7.33 -12.84 -26.58
CA ASP A 347 -6.43 -13.96 -26.87
C ASP A 347 -5.07 -13.72 -26.18
N TYR A 348 -4.16 -14.68 -26.11
CA TYR A 348 -2.83 -14.49 -25.50
C TYR A 348 -1.77 -13.99 -26.51
N GLY A 349 -2.19 -13.32 -27.58
CA GLY A 349 -1.33 -12.80 -28.62
C GLY A 349 -1.21 -13.74 -29.82
N LYS A 350 -0.03 -13.77 -30.43
CA LYS A 350 0.26 -14.52 -31.65
C LYS A 350 1.41 -15.50 -31.42
N THR A 351 1.36 -16.64 -32.10
CA THR A 351 2.48 -17.58 -32.22
C THR A 351 3.53 -17.02 -33.19
N ASP A 352 4.72 -17.63 -33.21
CA ASP A 352 5.78 -17.30 -34.20
C ASP A 352 5.31 -17.48 -35.65
N THR A 353 4.29 -18.34 -35.87
CA THR A 353 3.66 -18.57 -37.17
C THR A 353 2.52 -17.59 -37.48
N GLY A 354 2.29 -16.58 -36.63
CA GLY A 354 1.23 -15.57 -36.79
C GLY A 354 -0.18 -16.06 -36.47
N GLN A 355 -0.34 -17.27 -35.95
CA GLN A 355 -1.63 -17.80 -35.52
C GLN A 355 -2.03 -17.23 -34.16
N THR A 356 -3.33 -17.19 -33.86
CA THR A 356 -3.81 -16.73 -32.56
C THR A 356 -3.37 -17.71 -31.47
N LYS A 357 -2.78 -17.19 -30.40
CA LYS A 357 -2.38 -17.96 -29.23
C LYS A 357 -3.54 -18.05 -28.23
N TYR A 358 -3.98 -19.26 -27.92
CA TYR A 358 -5.11 -19.51 -27.02
C TYR A 358 -4.70 -19.98 -25.62
N SER A 359 -3.45 -20.41 -25.45
CA SER A 359 -2.87 -20.83 -24.17
C SER A 359 -2.06 -19.69 -23.53
N PRO A 360 -2.02 -19.60 -22.19
CA PRO A 360 -1.18 -18.63 -21.49
C PRO A 360 0.32 -18.91 -21.69
N PRO A 361 1.22 -18.01 -21.24
CA PRO A 361 2.64 -18.32 -21.07
C PRO A 361 2.83 -19.58 -20.23
N GLN A 362 3.74 -20.46 -20.67
CA GLN A 362 4.08 -21.69 -19.98
C GLN A 362 5.26 -21.43 -19.04
N LEU A 363 5.12 -21.83 -17.77
CA LEU A 363 6.17 -21.75 -16.78
C LEU A 363 7.33 -22.69 -17.20
N PRO A 364 8.59 -22.24 -17.21
CA PRO A 364 9.71 -23.13 -17.52
C PRO A 364 9.89 -24.17 -16.41
N PRO A 365 10.59 -25.30 -16.69
CA PRO A 365 10.91 -26.29 -15.67
C PRO A 365 11.58 -25.66 -14.45
N PRO A 366 11.31 -26.15 -13.23
CA PRO A 366 11.96 -25.65 -12.02
C PRO A 366 13.49 -25.82 -12.13
N PRO A 367 14.28 -24.86 -11.58
CA PRO A 367 15.73 -25.02 -11.50
C PRO A 367 16.10 -26.32 -10.79
N ALA A 368 17.13 -27.01 -11.28
CA ALA A 368 17.67 -28.18 -10.60
C ALA A 368 18.14 -27.77 -9.19
N GLN A 369 17.66 -28.50 -8.17
CA GLN A 369 18.04 -28.29 -6.77
C GLN A 369 19.46 -28.77 -6.47
#